data_AF-A0A8B3NFK8-F1
#
_entry.id   AF-A0A8B3NFK8-F1
#
_cell.length_a   1.000
_cell.length_b   1.000
_cell.length_c   1.000
_cell.angle_alpha   90.00
_cell.angle_beta   90.00
_cell.angle_gamma   90.00
#
_symmetry.space_group_name_H-M   'P 1'
#
loop_
_entity.id
_entity.type
_entity.pdbx_description
1 polymer ?
#
loop_
_entity_poly.entity_id
_entity_poly.type
_entity_poly.pdbx_seq_one_letter_code
_entity_poly.pdbx_strand_id
1 'polypeptide(L)'
;MIVLNQDAVVDMLKDPATYGETGPVETIETHISRIFLVGQRAFKMKRAVNLPYVDFSTPALRVTACEKEVELNSSTAPGLYLGVHRITRQGDRLALDGSGELVDAVIEMV
;
A
#
# COMPACT_ATOMS: atom_id res chain seq x y z
N MET A 1 14.95 -1.87 11.01
CA MET A 1 15.57 -0.65 10.43
C MET A 1 14.72 -0.21 9.24
N ILE A 2 14.53 1.10 9.02
CA ILE A 2 13.94 1.63 7.78
C ILE A 2 15.00 1.50 6.67
N VAL A 3 14.63 0.96 5.51
CA VAL A 3 15.59 0.60 4.46
C VAL A 3 15.34 1.25 3.09
N LEU A 4 14.21 1.92 2.91
CA LEU A 4 13.90 2.69 1.69
C LEU A 4 13.09 3.94 2.05
N ASN A 5 13.33 5.05 1.34
CA ASN A 5 12.46 6.21 1.40
C ASN A 5 11.16 5.92 0.62
N GLN A 6 10.01 6.12 1.27
CA GLN A 6 8.68 5.90 0.71
C GLN A 6 7.84 7.18 0.59
N ASP A 7 8.45 8.36 0.77
CA ASP A 7 7.75 9.65 0.91
C ASP A 7 6.94 9.97 -0.34
N ALA A 8 7.50 9.84 -1.54
CA ALA A 8 6.77 10.10 -2.79
C ALA A 8 5.53 9.20 -2.94
N VAL A 9 5.61 7.94 -2.50
CA VAL A 9 4.48 7.00 -2.51
C VAL A 9 3.45 7.41 -1.47
N VAL A 10 3.89 7.83 -0.29
CA VAL A 10 3.02 8.27 0.80
C VAL A 10 2.31 9.57 0.45
N ASP A 11 2.99 10.51 -0.21
CA ASP A 11 2.40 11.76 -0.68
C ASP A 11 1.33 11.49 -1.75
N MET A 12 1.62 10.59 -2.69
CA MET A 12 0.61 10.11 -3.65
C MET A 12 -0.59 9.49 -2.93
N LEU A 13 -0.39 8.61 -1.95
CA LEU A 13 -1.48 7.94 -1.23
C LEU A 13 -2.23 8.87 -0.26
N LYS A 14 -1.69 10.06 0.06
CA LYS A 14 -2.42 11.12 0.79
C LYS A 14 -3.25 12.01 -0.13
N ASP A 15 -3.01 11.98 -1.44
CA ASP A 15 -3.79 12.74 -2.41
C ASP A 15 -5.10 11.99 -2.72
N PRO A 16 -6.28 12.55 -2.40
CA PRO A 16 -7.54 11.89 -2.70
C PRO A 16 -7.77 11.69 -4.21
N ALA A 17 -7.12 12.47 -5.07
CA ALA A 17 -7.20 12.30 -6.51
C ALA A 17 -6.61 10.95 -6.98
N THR A 18 -5.70 10.35 -6.21
CA THR A 18 -5.20 8.98 -6.45
C THR A 18 -6.32 7.95 -6.48
N TYR A 19 -7.38 8.20 -5.72
CA TYR A 19 -8.53 7.29 -5.57
C TYR A 19 -9.76 7.76 -6.36
N GLY A 20 -9.64 8.86 -7.13
CA GLY A 20 -10.79 9.49 -7.80
C GLY A 20 -11.75 10.21 -6.84
N GLU A 21 -11.28 10.54 -5.63
CA GLU A 21 -12.07 11.15 -4.57
C GLU A 21 -11.67 12.62 -4.35
N THR A 22 -12.48 13.37 -3.60
CA THR A 22 -12.20 14.77 -3.22
C THR A 22 -12.18 15.00 -1.70
N GLY A 23 -12.50 13.98 -0.91
CA GLY A 23 -12.51 14.03 0.55
C GLY A 23 -11.12 13.99 1.18
N PRO A 24 -11.00 14.21 2.50
CA PRO A 24 -9.73 14.05 3.18
C PRO A 24 -9.26 12.59 3.18
N VAL A 25 -7.94 12.39 3.14
CA VAL A 25 -7.32 11.09 3.39
C VAL A 25 -6.70 11.10 4.77
N GLU A 26 -7.27 10.33 5.69
CA GLU A 26 -6.69 10.17 7.02
C GLU A 26 -5.58 9.11 6.99
N THR A 27 -4.47 9.36 7.70
CA THR A 27 -3.34 8.42 7.75
C THR A 27 -3.18 7.85 9.15
N ILE A 28 -3.14 6.53 9.25
CA ILE A 28 -2.77 5.81 10.47
C ILE A 28 -1.44 5.11 10.26
N GLU A 29 -0.48 5.36 11.16
CA GLU A 29 0.80 4.66 11.17
C GLU A 29 0.81 3.55 12.21
N THR A 30 1.31 2.39 11.80
CA THR A 30 1.66 1.30 12.70
C THR A 30 3.16 1.02 12.60
N HIS A 31 3.63 0.03 13.36
CA HIS A 31 5.03 -0.32 13.36
C HIS A 31 5.55 -0.78 11.98
N ILE A 32 4.71 -1.47 11.19
CA ILE A 32 5.12 -2.07 9.90
C ILE A 32 4.21 -1.69 8.72
N SER A 33 3.22 -0.81 8.92
CA SER A 33 2.29 -0.41 7.87
C SER A 33 1.82 1.04 8.03
N ARG A 34 1.38 1.62 6.93
CA ARG A 34 0.65 2.89 6.85
C ARG A 34 -0.73 2.59 6.26
N ILE A 35 -1.79 3.11 6.85
CA ILE A 35 -3.16 2.95 6.39
C ILE A 35 -3.67 4.32 5.97
N PHE A 36 -4.25 4.40 4.78
CA PHE A 36 -4.87 5.59 4.21
C PHE A 36 -6.37 5.35 4.14
N LEU A 37 -7.14 6.09 4.94
CA LEU A 37 -8.60 5.98 4.98
C LEU A 37 -9.20 6.98 4.00
N VAL A 38 -10.00 6.48 3.07
CA VAL A 38 -10.55 7.23 1.93
C VAL A 38 -12.04 6.93 1.83
N GLY A 39 -12.88 7.80 2.40
CA GLY A 39 -14.32 7.58 2.45
C GLY A 39 -14.68 6.29 3.19
N GLN A 40 -15.17 5.28 2.45
CA GLN A 40 -15.50 3.94 2.97
C GLN A 40 -14.41 2.90 2.64
N ARG A 41 -13.23 3.32 2.20
CA ARG A 41 -12.14 2.43 1.80
C ARG A 41 -10.93 2.65 2.70
N ALA A 42 -10.11 1.62 2.80
CA ALA A 42 -8.79 1.72 3.40
C ALA A 42 -7.73 1.11 2.48
N PHE A 43 -6.62 1.83 2.32
CA PHE A 43 -5.46 1.37 1.57
C PHE A 43 -4.29 1.14 2.51
N LYS A 44 -3.83 -0.10 2.63
CA LYS A 44 -2.78 -0.49 3.57
C LYS A 44 -1.46 -0.74 2.84
N MET A 45 -0.49 0.12 3.10
CA MET A 45 0.88 0.05 2.59
C MET A 45 1.80 -0.61 3.62
N LYS A 46 2.75 -1.44 3.18
CA LYS A 46 3.82 -1.96 4.03
C LYS A 46 4.95 -0.94 4.15
N ARG A 47 5.44 -0.69 5.36
CA ARG A 47 6.62 0.15 5.57
C ARG A 47 7.85 -0.57 5.05
N ALA A 48 8.77 0.14 4.40
CA ALA A 48 10.02 -0.40 3.92
C ALA A 48 10.98 -0.61 5.10
N VAL A 49 10.82 -1.74 5.77
CA VAL A 49 11.59 -2.11 6.94
C VAL A 49 12.17 -3.51 6.78
N ASN A 50 13.33 -3.72 7.38
CA ASN A 50 13.88 -5.05 7.66
C ASN A 50 14.02 -5.17 9.19
N LEU A 51 13.26 -6.09 9.77
CA LEU A 51 13.15 -6.34 11.21
C LEU A 51 13.38 -7.83 11.47
N PRO A 52 13.72 -8.25 12.71
CA PRO A 52 14.00 -9.66 13.02
C PRO A 52 12.87 -10.66 12.71
N TYR A 53 11.64 -10.19 12.48
CA TYR A 53 10.46 -11.01 12.21
C TYR A 53 9.78 -10.70 10.87
N VAL A 54 10.26 -9.70 10.12
CA VAL A 54 9.66 -9.34 8.83
C VAL A 54 10.65 -8.64 7.92
N ASP A 55 10.65 -9.03 6.65
CA ASP A 55 11.43 -8.39 5.61
C ASP A 55 10.51 -7.79 4.54
N PHE A 56 10.39 -6.47 4.58
CA PHE A 56 9.68 -5.63 3.61
C PHE A 56 10.65 -4.72 2.87
N SER A 57 11.91 -5.13 2.73
CA SER A 57 12.98 -4.28 2.23
C SER A 57 12.84 -3.88 0.76
N THR A 58 12.29 -4.75 -0.08
CA THR A 58 12.12 -4.50 -1.52
C THR A 58 10.65 -4.36 -1.90
N PRO A 59 10.33 -3.62 -2.99
CA PRO A 59 8.97 -3.54 -3.51
C PRO A 59 8.35 -4.91 -3.80
N ALA A 60 9.14 -5.84 -4.35
CA ALA A 60 8.69 -7.21 -4.64
C ALA A 60 8.29 -7.97 -3.37
N LEU A 61 9.09 -7.87 -2.30
CA LEU A 61 8.74 -8.47 -1.01
C LEU A 61 7.44 -7.88 -0.43
N ARG A 62 7.23 -6.57 -0.61
CA ARG A 62 6.00 -5.90 -0.17
C ARG A 62 4.77 -6.35 -0.95
N VAL A 63 4.87 -6.52 -2.28
CA VAL A 63 3.79 -7.12 -3.10
C VAL A 63 3.43 -8.51 -2.60
N THR A 64 4.43 -9.41 -2.49
CA THR A 64 4.19 -10.78 -2.02
C THR A 64 3.59 -10.82 -0.61
N ALA A 65 3.99 -9.91 0.28
CA ALA A 65 3.40 -9.80 1.60
C ALA A 65 1.95 -9.33 1.57
N CYS A 66 1.60 -8.39 0.68
CA CYS A 66 0.23 -7.95 0.47
C CYS A 66 -0.65 -9.07 -0.09
N GLU A 67 -0.16 -9.81 -1.09
CA GLU A 67 -0.87 -10.94 -1.69
C GLU A 67 -1.17 -12.03 -0.66
N LYS A 68 -0.17 -12.40 0.16
CA LYS A 68 -0.35 -13.37 1.25
C LYS A 68 -1.35 -12.88 2.30
N GLU A 69 -1.33 -11.59 2.63
CA GLU A 69 -2.30 -11.04 3.58
C GLU A 69 -3.73 -11.13 3.06
N VAL A 70 -3.95 -10.75 1.79
CA VAL A 70 -5.27 -10.88 1.16
C VAL A 70 -5.70 -12.35 1.12
N GLU A 71 -4.83 -13.27 0.68
CA GLU A 71 -5.11 -14.70 0.61
C GLU A 71 -5.53 -15.28 1.96
N LEU A 72 -4.74 -15.01 3.02
CA LEU A 72 -4.98 -15.56 4.35
C LEU A 72 -6.24 -14.94 4.98
N ASN A 73 -6.39 -13.62 4.90
CA ASN A 73 -7.43 -12.92 5.66
C ASN A 73 -8.80 -12.96 4.96
N SER A 74 -8.87 -13.07 3.63
CA SER A 74 -10.15 -13.12 2.91
C SER A 74 -11.04 -14.28 3.34
N SER A 75 -10.44 -15.40 3.77
CA SER A 75 -11.17 -16.56 4.28
C SER A 75 -11.88 -16.30 5.62
N THR A 76 -11.35 -15.40 6.43
CA THR A 76 -11.84 -15.09 7.79
C THR A 76 -12.57 -13.76 7.88
N ALA A 77 -12.42 -12.89 6.88
CA ALA A 77 -13.14 -11.64 6.75
C ALA A 77 -13.69 -11.47 5.31
N PRO A 78 -14.76 -12.22 4.96
CA PRO A 78 -15.34 -12.17 3.62
C PRO A 78 -15.78 -10.75 3.25
N GLY A 79 -15.35 -10.28 2.08
CA GLY A 79 -15.71 -8.96 1.56
C GLY A 79 -14.91 -7.79 2.12
N LEU A 80 -14.11 -7.97 3.18
CA LEU A 80 -13.27 -6.90 3.75
C LEU A 80 -12.03 -6.63 2.89
N TYR A 81 -11.38 -7.68 2.37
CA TYR A 81 -10.18 -7.56 1.54
C TYR A 81 -10.55 -7.65 0.07
N LEU A 82 -10.15 -6.66 -0.71
CA LEU A 82 -10.66 -6.46 -2.07
C LEU A 82 -9.60 -6.70 -3.14
N GLY A 83 -8.33 -6.53 -2.77
CA GLY A 83 -7.23 -6.87 -3.64
C GLY A 83 -5.93 -6.20 -3.25
N VAL A 84 -4.92 -6.45 -4.07
CA VAL A 84 -3.62 -5.79 -4.00
C VAL A 84 -3.49 -4.89 -5.21
N HIS A 85 -3.11 -3.63 -4.98
CA HIS A 85 -2.73 -2.69 -6.03
C HIS A 85 -1.23 -2.48 -6.00
N ARG A 86 -0.63 -2.49 -7.19
CA ARG A 86 0.78 -2.15 -7.38
C ARG A 86 0.90 -0.64 -7.52
N ILE A 87 1.93 -0.09 -6.92
CA ILE A 87 2.32 1.31 -7.15
C ILE A 87 3.51 1.25 -8.09
N THR A 88 3.35 1.91 -9.24
CA THR A 88 4.36 1.90 -10.30
C THR A 88 4.83 3.29 -10.67
N ARG A 89 6.06 3.37 -11.17
CA ARG A 89 6.68 4.60 -11.67
C ARG A 89 6.76 4.60 -13.18
N GLN A 90 6.16 5.62 -13.79
CA GLN A 90 6.17 5.88 -15.23
C GLN A 90 6.82 7.24 -15.48
N GLY A 91 8.13 7.24 -15.72
CA GLY A 91 8.92 8.48 -15.71
C GLY A 91 8.86 9.14 -14.34
N ASP A 92 8.43 10.40 -14.29
CA ASP A 92 8.35 11.17 -13.04
C ASP A 92 7.04 10.98 -12.28
N ARG A 93 6.09 10.22 -12.83
CA ARG A 93 4.76 10.03 -12.22
C ARG A 93 4.63 8.67 -11.56
N LEU A 94 3.95 8.65 -10.42
CA LEU A 94 3.48 7.44 -9.78
C LEU A 94 2.03 7.15 -10.19
N ALA A 95 1.67 5.87 -10.27
CA ALA A 95 0.33 5.42 -10.63
C ALA A 95 -0.03 4.11 -9.91
N LEU A 96 -1.30 3.99 -9.51
CA LEU A 96 -1.88 2.71 -9.09
C LEU A 96 -2.07 1.85 -10.34
N ASP A 97 -1.60 0.60 -10.26
CA ASP A 97 -1.66 -0.43 -11.30
C ASP A 97 -1.19 0.00 -12.69
N GLY A 98 -0.29 0.98 -12.74
CA GLY A 98 0.35 1.40 -13.97
C GLY A 98 1.29 0.31 -14.54
N SER A 99 1.69 0.48 -15.80
CA SER A 99 2.62 -0.40 -16.50
C SER A 99 4.10 -0.10 -16.23
N GLY A 100 4.40 0.71 -15.22
CA GLY A 100 5.74 1.21 -14.93
C GLY A 100 6.58 0.26 -14.07
N GLU A 101 7.74 0.76 -13.62
CA GLU A 101 8.56 0.04 -12.64
C GLU A 101 7.80 -0.11 -11.32
N LEU A 102 7.83 -1.30 -10.71
CA LEU A 102 7.26 -1.53 -9.39
C LEU A 102 8.03 -0.75 -8.32
N VAL A 103 7.35 0.16 -7.62
CA VAL A 103 7.95 0.91 -6.50
C VAL A 103 7.37 0.52 -5.14
N ASP A 104 6.10 0.12 -5.08
CA ASP A 104 5.47 -0.35 -3.85
C ASP A 104 4.14 -1.09 -4.10
N ALA A 105 3.41 -1.42 -3.03
CA ALA A 105 2.07 -1.96 -3.12
C ALA A 105 1.19 -1.57 -1.93
N VAL A 106 -0.12 -1.62 -2.15
CA VAL A 106 -1.15 -1.47 -1.11
C VAL A 106 -2.18 -2.58 -1.20
N ILE A 107 -2.77 -2.92 -0.07
CA ILE A 107 -4.00 -3.72 0.00
C ILE A 107 -5.18 -2.76 0.03
N GLU A 108 -6.21 -3.02 -0.77
CA GLU A 108 -7.48 -2.29 -0.67
C GLU A 108 -8.48 -3.07 0.19
N MET A 109 -9.18 -2.34 1.06
CA MET A 109 -10.16 -2.84 2.02
C MET A 109 -11.40 -1.93 2.10
N VAL A 110 -12.52 -2.46 2.63
CA VAL A 110 -13.79 -1.73 2.88
C VAL A 110 -14.27 -1.87 4.32
#